data_AF-A0A232LVW9-F1
#
_entry.id   AF-A0A232LVW9-F1
#
_cell.length_a   1.000
_cell.length_b   1.000
_cell.length_c   1.000
_cell.angle_alpha   90.00
_cell.angle_beta   90.00
_cell.angle_gamma   90.00
#
_symmetry.space_group_name_H-M   'P 1'
#
loop_
_entity.id
_entity.type
_entity.pdbx_description
1 polymer ?
#
loop_
_entity_poly.entity_id
_entity_poly.type
_entity_poly.pdbx_seq_one_letter_code
_entity_poly.pdbx_strand_id
1 'polypeptide(L)'
;MGSCDEQSQKRSRSETLEAANESPAPKRTAIKPAEFRELYVTTDYTTYCRYVAKVESQSTAAGLSSDDKLNYAITGLDFTEQNLWDTHRKDKPDEQASWDILKDHLLLRLGDPENRKRDAWRTLFKLRKRPDQNEYEFLDQFNRRIEEIGPDFHDPTKYAAA
;
A
#
# COMPACT_ATOMS: atom_id res chain seq x y z
N MET A 1 68.34 -9.15 -56.04
CA MET A 1 67.78 -9.44 -57.39
C MET A 1 66.40 -10.04 -57.14
N GLY A 2 65.26 -9.44 -57.47
CA GLY A 2 64.92 -8.41 -58.44
C GLY A 2 63.68 -8.91 -59.22
N SER A 3 62.68 -8.03 -59.41
CA SER A 3 61.43 -8.16 -60.18
C SER A 3 60.28 -8.94 -59.48
N CYS A 4 59.15 -8.35 -59.06
CA CYS A 4 58.16 -7.44 -59.70
C CYS A 4 57.58 -7.98 -61.00
N ASP A 5 56.28 -8.35 -60.98
CA ASP A 5 55.14 -7.68 -61.64
C ASP A 5 53.93 -8.64 -61.64
N GLU A 6 52.83 -8.29 -60.94
CA GLU A 6 51.59 -7.66 -61.48
C GLU A 6 50.74 -8.63 -62.33
N GLN A 7 49.41 -8.71 -62.30
CA GLN A 7 48.32 -8.11 -61.51
C GLN A 7 47.02 -8.77 -62.02
N SER A 8 45.95 -8.69 -61.24
CA SER A 8 44.51 -8.87 -61.57
C SER A 8 43.91 -10.11 -60.92
N GLN A 9 43.00 -9.96 -59.96
CA GLN A 9 41.67 -9.39 -60.24
C GLN A 9 41.16 -8.54 -59.07
N LYS A 10 40.67 -7.34 -59.41
CA LYS A 10 40.16 -6.31 -58.50
C LYS A 10 38.67 -6.51 -58.17
N ARG A 11 38.29 -5.86 -57.05
CA ARG A 11 37.00 -5.20 -56.67
C ARG A 11 36.25 -5.91 -55.52
N SER A 12 36.29 -5.36 -54.29
CA SER A 12 35.50 -4.21 -53.76
C SER A 12 34.07 -4.67 -53.41
N ARG A 13 33.39 -4.32 -52.31
CA ARG A 13 33.51 -3.41 -51.14
C ARG A 13 32.17 -3.70 -50.38
N SER A 14 32.10 -3.86 -49.06
CA SER A 14 31.61 -2.83 -48.10
C SER A 14 31.02 -3.52 -46.85
N GLU A 15 31.26 -2.89 -45.69
CA GLU A 15 30.33 -2.66 -44.56
C GLU A 15 29.97 -3.84 -43.62
N THR A 16 30.64 -3.95 -42.47
CA THR A 16 30.29 -3.40 -41.13
C THR A 16 29.07 -4.06 -40.46
N LEU A 17 29.31 -4.76 -39.34
CA LEU A 17 28.83 -4.34 -38.02
C LEU A 17 29.49 -5.20 -36.94
N GLU A 18 30.37 -4.58 -36.14
CA GLU A 18 30.70 -5.06 -34.80
C GLU A 18 29.56 -4.72 -33.84
N ALA A 19 29.51 -5.52 -32.77
CA ALA A 19 29.04 -5.20 -31.42
C ALA A 19 27.81 -5.97 -30.91
N ALA A 20 27.96 -6.31 -29.61
CA ALA A 20 26.93 -6.54 -28.62
C ALA A 20 26.40 -7.98 -28.47
N ASN A 21 27.22 -8.85 -27.89
CA ASN A 21 26.70 -9.96 -27.10
C ASN A 21 26.38 -9.43 -25.69
N GLU A 22 25.23 -8.79 -25.55
CA GLU A 22 24.72 -8.31 -24.27
C GLU A 22 24.27 -9.49 -23.40
N SER A 23 24.76 -9.50 -22.16
CA SER A 23 24.35 -10.42 -21.08
C SER A 23 22.82 -10.48 -20.96
N PRO A 24 22.20 -11.66 -20.71
CA PRO A 24 20.75 -11.74 -20.59
C PRO A 24 20.30 -10.95 -19.36
N ALA A 25 19.60 -9.84 -19.61
CA ALA A 25 18.97 -9.05 -18.56
C ALA A 25 17.95 -9.92 -17.79
N PRO A 26 17.86 -9.79 -16.46
CA PRO A 26 16.87 -10.52 -15.67
C PRO A 26 15.48 -10.10 -16.13
N LYS A 27 14.70 -11.09 -16.58
CA LYS A 27 13.30 -10.91 -16.97
C LYS A 27 12.56 -10.28 -15.80
N ARG A 28 12.23 -8.99 -15.92
CA ARG A 28 11.27 -8.33 -15.04
C ARG A 28 9.96 -9.11 -15.16
N THR A 29 9.67 -9.98 -14.21
CA THR A 29 8.34 -10.54 -14.04
C THR A 29 7.41 -9.37 -13.76
N ALA A 30 6.69 -8.94 -14.78
CA ALA A 30 5.57 -8.04 -14.61
C ALA A 30 4.60 -8.74 -13.67
N ILE A 31 4.62 -8.33 -12.40
CA ILE A 31 3.59 -8.69 -11.43
C ILE A 31 2.30 -8.19 -12.07
N LYS A 32 1.43 -9.12 -12.48
CA LYS A 32 0.10 -8.78 -12.99
C LYS A 32 -0.57 -7.87 -11.95
N PRO A 33 -1.15 -6.72 -12.34
CA PRO A 33 -1.97 -5.95 -11.41
C PRO A 33 -3.05 -6.89 -10.88
N ALA A 34 -3.16 -7.02 -9.56
CA ALA A 34 -4.27 -7.73 -8.96
C ALA A 34 -5.57 -7.07 -9.46
N GLU A 35 -6.39 -7.81 -10.21
CA GLU A 35 -7.61 -7.30 -10.87
C GLU A 35 -8.75 -6.95 -9.90
N PHE A 36 -8.49 -6.97 -8.59
CA PHE A 36 -9.34 -6.34 -7.59
C PHE A 36 -8.45 -5.56 -6.62
N ARG A 37 -8.21 -4.28 -6.94
CA ARG A 37 -7.88 -3.32 -5.88
C ARG A 37 -9.14 -3.20 -5.04
N GLU A 38 -9.20 -3.89 -3.90
CA GLU A 38 -10.16 -3.54 -2.86
C GLU A 38 -9.96 -2.06 -2.55
N LEU A 39 -10.97 -1.26 -2.95
CA LEU A 39 -11.03 0.16 -2.66
C LEU A 39 -11.40 0.32 -1.19
N TYR A 40 -10.81 1.33 -0.56
CA TYR A 40 -11.14 1.65 0.81
C TYR A 40 -12.53 2.30 0.88
N VAL A 41 -13.37 1.74 1.74
CA VAL A 41 -14.65 2.29 2.15
C VAL A 41 -14.58 2.54 3.65
N THR A 42 -15.08 3.69 4.12
CA THR A 42 -15.14 3.97 5.56
C THR A 42 -16.06 2.94 6.22
N THR A 43 -15.45 2.05 7.01
CA THR A 43 -16.11 0.88 7.59
C THR A 43 -15.70 0.74 9.06
N ASP A 44 -14.49 0.27 9.30
CA ASP A 44 -13.95 -0.03 10.63
C ASP A 44 -12.49 0.42 10.77
N TYR A 45 -12.04 0.58 12.01
CA TYR A 45 -10.70 1.04 12.30
C TYR A 45 -9.61 0.08 11.78
N THR A 46 -9.84 -1.23 11.81
CA THR A 46 -8.87 -2.20 11.29
C THR A 46 -8.67 -2.04 9.79
N THR A 47 -9.76 -1.88 9.03
CA THR A 47 -9.70 -1.60 7.58
C THR A 47 -8.97 -0.29 7.29
N TYR A 48 -9.18 0.75 8.10
CA TYR A 48 -8.42 2.00 8.03
C TYR A 48 -6.92 1.78 8.26
N CYS A 49 -6.54 1.10 9.35
CA CYS A 49 -5.13 0.83 9.65
C CYS A 49 -4.46 0.04 8.53
N ARG A 50 -5.14 -0.98 7.98
CA ARG A 50 -4.64 -1.77 6.85
C ARG A 50 -4.44 -0.91 5.61
N TYR A 51 -5.39 -0.03 5.31
CA TYR A 51 -5.29 0.87 4.16
C TYR A 51 -4.13 1.87 4.32
N VAL A 52 -4.02 2.51 5.49
CA VAL A 52 -2.91 3.43 5.81
C VAL A 52 -1.56 2.71 5.67
N ALA A 53 -1.41 1.55 6.32
CA ALA A 53 -0.17 0.77 6.26
C ALA A 53 0.18 0.35 4.83
N LYS A 54 -0.82 -0.03 4.02
CA LYS A 54 -0.64 -0.37 2.61
C LYS A 54 -0.13 0.83 1.80
N VAL A 55 -0.77 1.99 1.93
CA VAL A 55 -0.35 3.22 1.24
C VAL A 55 1.07 3.61 1.65
N GLU A 56 1.37 3.59 2.95
CA GLU A 56 2.70 3.92 3.45
C GLU A 56 3.76 2.96 2.92
N SER A 57 3.57 1.65 3.10
CA SER A 57 4.50 0.63 2.63
C SER A 57 4.75 0.73 1.13
N GLN A 58 3.68 0.86 0.33
CA GLN A 58 3.80 0.92 -1.13
C GLN A 58 4.42 2.22 -1.61
N SER A 59 4.10 3.35 -0.97
CA SER A 59 4.71 4.65 -1.29
C SER A 59 6.20 4.67 -0.99
N THR A 60 6.61 4.10 0.15
CA THR A 60 8.02 3.98 0.53
C THR A 60 8.76 3.02 -0.41
N ALA A 61 8.18 1.86 -0.71
CA ALA A 61 8.80 0.88 -1.60
C ALA A 61 8.97 1.40 -3.03
N ALA A 62 8.03 2.22 -3.52
CA ALA A 62 8.09 2.82 -4.84
C ALA A 62 8.85 4.17 -4.88
N GLY A 63 9.26 4.71 -3.72
CA GLY A 63 9.94 6.01 -3.65
C GLY A 63 9.08 7.18 -4.12
N LEU A 64 7.77 7.15 -3.85
CA LEU A 64 6.83 8.18 -4.30
C LEU A 64 7.11 9.53 -3.61
N SER A 65 6.92 10.62 -4.36
CA SER A 65 6.88 11.96 -3.78
C SER A 65 5.65 12.13 -2.87
N SER A 66 5.63 13.17 -2.03
CA SER A 66 4.47 13.44 -1.16
C SER A 66 3.17 13.62 -1.95
N ASP A 67 3.23 14.28 -3.10
CA ASP A 67 2.08 14.52 -3.97
C ASP A 67 1.64 13.22 -4.67
N ASP A 68 2.60 12.42 -5.15
CA ASP A 68 2.30 11.12 -5.77
C ASP A 68 1.73 10.14 -4.75
N LYS A 69 2.20 10.16 -3.50
CA LYS A 69 1.66 9.37 -2.40
C LYS A 69 0.21 9.74 -2.10
N LEU A 70 -0.10 11.03 -2.09
CA LEU A 70 -1.48 11.50 -1.92
C LEU A 70 -2.36 11.05 -3.10
N ASN A 71 -1.92 11.24 -4.34
CA ASN A 71 -2.67 10.79 -5.52
C ASN A 71 -2.88 9.28 -5.50
N TYR A 72 -1.84 8.52 -5.14
CA TYR A 72 -1.91 7.08 -4.97
C TYR A 72 -2.97 6.68 -3.94
N ALA A 73 -2.99 7.36 -2.79
CA ALA A 73 -4.00 7.15 -1.77
C ALA A 73 -5.41 7.42 -2.30
N ILE A 74 -5.65 8.58 -2.90
CA ILE A 74 -6.96 8.96 -3.45
C ILE A 74 -7.46 7.92 -4.46
N THR A 75 -6.60 7.40 -5.34
CA THR A 75 -6.98 6.33 -6.29
C THR A 75 -7.36 5.00 -5.62
N GLY A 76 -6.97 4.82 -4.36
CA GLY A 76 -7.31 3.65 -3.56
C GLY A 76 -8.60 3.80 -2.76
N LEU A 77 -9.25 4.97 -2.76
CA LEU A 77 -10.53 5.21 -2.12
C LEU A 77 -11.68 4.76 -3.02
N ASP A 78 -12.81 4.36 -2.44
CA ASP A 78 -14.05 4.15 -3.18
C ASP A 78 -14.64 5.49 -3.67
N PHE A 79 -15.48 5.43 -4.71
CA PHE A 79 -16.13 6.61 -5.29
C PHE A 79 -16.84 7.47 -4.24
N THR A 80 -17.51 6.88 -3.25
CA THR A 80 -18.19 7.66 -2.20
C THR A 80 -17.17 8.41 -1.33
N GLU A 81 -16.08 7.76 -0.94
CA GLU A 81 -15.04 8.37 -0.11
C GLU A 81 -14.26 9.45 -0.87
N GLN A 82 -14.01 9.26 -2.16
CA GLN A 82 -13.42 10.28 -3.03
C GLN A 82 -14.28 11.54 -3.07
N ASN A 83 -15.59 11.40 -3.27
CA ASN A 83 -16.50 12.56 -3.30
C ASN A 83 -16.55 13.31 -1.96
N LEU A 84 -16.45 12.59 -0.84
CA LEU A 84 -16.42 13.18 0.49
C LEU A 84 -15.11 13.94 0.72
N TRP A 85 -13.98 13.37 0.28
CA TRP A 85 -12.70 14.07 0.29
C TRP A 85 -12.72 15.34 -0.56
N ASP A 86 -13.28 15.28 -1.77
CA ASP A 86 -13.40 16.44 -2.66
C ASP A 86 -14.29 17.54 -2.07
N THR A 87 -15.33 17.16 -1.33
CA THR A 87 -16.18 18.13 -0.61
C THR A 87 -15.40 18.80 0.52
N HIS A 88 -14.67 18.04 1.33
CA HIS A 88 -13.81 18.58 2.38
C HIS A 88 -12.74 19.54 1.82
N ARG A 89 -12.16 19.22 0.66
CA ARG A 89 -11.21 20.08 -0.07
C ARG A 89 -11.83 21.41 -0.52
N LYS A 90 -13.10 21.40 -0.92
CA LYS A 90 -13.82 22.62 -1.33
C LYS A 90 -14.15 23.50 -0.14
N ASP A 91 -14.46 22.90 1.01
CA ASP A 91 -14.76 23.64 2.24
C ASP A 91 -13.52 24.28 2.88
N LYS A 92 -12.32 23.71 2.63
CA LYS A 92 -11.04 24.23 3.11
C LYS A 92 -10.01 24.38 1.99
N PRO A 93 -10.18 25.39 1.11
CA PRO A 93 -9.29 25.59 -0.03
C PRO A 93 -7.87 26.04 0.38
N ASP A 94 -7.74 26.69 1.53
CA ASP A 94 -6.47 27.24 2.03
C ASP A 94 -5.52 26.19 2.62
N GLU A 95 -6.04 25.01 2.97
CA GLU A 95 -5.24 23.92 3.52
C GLU A 95 -4.56 23.17 2.37
N GLN A 96 -3.23 23.05 2.38
CA GLN A 96 -2.53 22.32 1.32
C GLN A 96 -2.84 20.82 1.44
N ALA A 97 -3.34 20.19 0.38
CA ALA A 97 -3.65 18.77 0.41
C ALA A 97 -2.38 17.97 0.69
N SER A 98 -2.42 17.15 1.74
CA SER A 98 -1.33 16.24 2.09
C SER A 98 -1.89 14.88 2.45
N TRP A 99 -1.03 13.87 2.40
CA TRP A 99 -1.39 12.53 2.86
C TRP A 99 -1.85 12.53 4.33
N ASP A 100 -1.24 13.35 5.18
CA ASP A 100 -1.59 13.40 6.60
C ASP A 100 -2.97 14.02 6.84
N ILE A 101 -3.34 15.05 6.07
CA ILE A 101 -4.71 15.61 6.13
C ILE A 101 -5.73 14.60 5.62
N LEU A 102 -5.40 13.82 4.57
CA LEU A 102 -6.28 12.75 4.11
C LEU A 102 -6.45 11.68 5.19
N LYS A 103 -5.37 11.25 5.85
CA LYS A 103 -5.46 10.30 6.97
C LYS A 103 -6.38 10.80 8.08
N ASP A 104 -6.27 12.06 8.47
CA ASP A 104 -7.06 12.66 9.53
C ASP A 104 -8.54 12.77 9.11
N HIS A 105 -8.81 13.12 7.86
CA HIS A 105 -10.15 13.11 7.30
C HIS A 105 -10.80 11.72 7.38
N LEU A 106 -10.08 10.69 6.93
CA LEU A 106 -10.58 9.30 6.99
C LEU A 106 -10.75 8.83 8.44
N LEU A 107 -9.86 9.23 9.35
CA LEU A 107 -9.96 8.89 10.76
C LEU A 107 -11.16 9.56 11.45
N LEU A 108 -11.44 10.82 11.12
CA LEU A 108 -12.59 11.55 11.62
C LEU A 108 -13.90 10.92 11.13
N ARG A 109 -13.92 10.42 9.90
CA ARG A 109 -15.08 9.75 9.28
C ARG A 109 -15.45 8.43 9.97
N LEU A 110 -14.51 7.76 10.61
CA LEU A 110 -14.78 6.58 11.45
C LEU A 110 -15.51 6.93 12.75
N GLY A 111 -15.61 8.22 13.10
CA GLY A 111 -16.27 8.71 14.30
C GLY A 111 -15.30 9.06 15.42
N ASP A 112 -15.89 9.52 16.54
CA ASP A 112 -15.16 9.99 17.71
C ASP A 112 -14.19 8.91 18.25
N PRO A 113 -12.87 9.18 18.28
CA PRO A 113 -11.86 8.26 18.78
C PRO A 113 -12.20 7.69 20.17
N GLU A 114 -12.76 8.50 21.08
CA GLU A 114 -13.06 8.07 22.44
C GLU A 114 -14.25 7.11 22.50
N ASN A 115 -15.26 7.34 21.66
CA ASN A 115 -16.39 6.42 21.55
C ASN A 115 -15.97 5.11 20.89
N ARG A 116 -15.09 5.15 19.88
CA ARG A 116 -14.52 3.96 19.25
C ARG A 116 -13.71 3.13 20.24
N LYS A 117 -12.81 3.74 21.00
CA LYS A 117 -12.08 3.07 22.09
C LYS A 117 -13.03 2.44 23.10
N ARG A 118 -14.06 3.18 23.53
CA ARG A 118 -15.07 2.67 24.49
C ARG A 118 -15.83 1.46 23.94
N ASP A 119 -16.21 1.49 22.68
CA ASP A 119 -16.92 0.38 22.03
C ASP A 119 -16.00 -0.82 21.77
N ALA A 120 -14.72 -0.58 21.45
CA ALA A 120 -13.71 -1.63 21.39
C ALA A 120 -13.52 -2.32 22.76
N TRP A 121 -13.41 -1.54 23.85
CA TRP A 121 -13.38 -2.09 25.22
C TRP A 121 -14.63 -2.90 25.55
N ARG A 122 -15.83 -2.38 25.29
CA ARG A 122 -17.09 -3.11 25.51
C ARG A 122 -17.16 -4.42 24.73
N THR A 123 -16.65 -4.40 23.50
CA THR A 123 -16.65 -5.58 22.62
C THR A 123 -15.64 -6.61 23.10
N LEU A 124 -14.46 -6.18 23.55
CA LEU A 124 -13.43 -7.03 24.14
C LEU A 124 -13.94 -7.75 25.40
N PHE A 125 -14.58 -7.03 26.33
CA PHE A 125 -15.17 -7.64 27.53
C PHE A 125 -16.32 -8.61 27.25
N LYS A 126 -16.97 -8.48 26.10
CA LYS A 126 -18.01 -9.41 25.64
C LYS A 126 -17.44 -10.55 24.80
N LEU A 127 -16.19 -10.45 24.34
CA LEU A 127 -15.56 -11.45 23.51
C LEU A 127 -15.27 -12.67 24.38
N ARG A 128 -15.93 -13.79 24.05
CA ARG A 128 -15.67 -15.09 24.67
C ARG A 128 -15.39 -16.08 23.57
N LYS A 129 -14.36 -16.91 23.78
CA LYS A 129 -14.06 -18.03 22.89
C LYS A 129 -15.24 -18.97 22.90
N ARG A 130 -15.82 -19.24 21.74
CA ARG A 130 -16.89 -20.24 21.62
C ARG A 130 -16.27 -21.64 21.68
N PRO A 131 -17.00 -22.65 22.20
CA PRO A 131 -16.47 -24.00 22.35
C PRO A 131 -16.09 -24.68 21.02
N ASP A 132 -16.67 -24.23 19.91
CA ASP A 132 -16.44 -24.67 18.53
C ASP A 132 -15.45 -23.80 17.76
N GLN A 133 -14.99 -22.68 18.32
CA GLN A 133 -14.15 -21.70 17.62
C GLN A 133 -12.67 -22.08 17.69
N ASN A 134 -12.00 -22.00 16.54
CA ASN A 134 -10.55 -22.21 16.45
C ASN A 134 -9.81 -21.14 17.27
N GLU A 135 -8.77 -21.56 17.99
CA GLU A 135 -7.93 -20.68 18.80
C GLU A 135 -7.27 -19.57 17.96
N TYR A 136 -6.84 -19.88 16.74
CA TYR A 136 -6.27 -18.86 15.84
C TYR A 136 -7.29 -17.80 15.43
N GLU A 137 -8.53 -18.19 15.16
CA GLU A 137 -9.61 -17.25 14.80
C GLU A 137 -10.01 -16.37 15.98
N PHE A 138 -10.03 -16.94 17.19
CA PHE A 138 -10.27 -16.19 18.40
C PHE A 138 -9.15 -15.17 18.67
N LEU A 139 -7.88 -15.59 18.54
CA LEU A 139 -6.73 -14.72 18.73
C LEU A 139 -6.67 -13.60 17.68
N ASP A 140 -6.99 -13.88 16.41
CA ASP A 140 -7.08 -12.84 15.37
C ASP A 140 -8.19 -11.82 15.70
N GLN A 141 -9.36 -12.28 16.14
CA GLN A 141 -10.44 -11.39 16.57
C GLN A 141 -10.03 -10.55 17.79
N PHE A 142 -9.36 -11.16 18.77
CA PHE A 142 -8.86 -10.47 19.95
C PHE A 142 -7.83 -9.40 19.58
N ASN A 143 -6.85 -9.74 18.75
CA ASN A 143 -5.78 -8.84 18.30
C ASN A 143 -6.34 -7.62 17.54
N ARG A 144 -7.32 -7.80 16.66
CA ARG A 144 -7.98 -6.67 15.97
C ARG A 144 -8.67 -5.71 16.94
N ARG A 145 -9.22 -6.21 18.05
CA ARG A 145 -9.94 -5.38 19.03
C ARG A 145 -9.00 -4.60 19.94
N ILE A 146 -7.84 -5.16 20.28
CA ILE A 146 -6.84 -4.46 21.10
C ILE A 146 -6.08 -3.40 20.29
N GLU A 147 -5.93 -3.58 18.97
CA GLU A 147 -5.37 -2.56 18.08
C GLU A 147 -6.16 -1.24 18.13
N GLU A 148 -7.51 -1.32 18.24
CA GLU A 148 -8.39 -0.15 18.32
C GLU A 148 -8.37 0.54 19.71
N ILE A 149 -8.00 -0.20 20.76
CA ILE A 149 -7.79 0.37 22.10
C ILE A 149 -6.46 1.14 22.16
N GLY A 150 -5.47 0.71 21.37
CA GLY A 150 -4.17 1.36 21.27
C GLY A 150 -3.29 1.14 22.53
N PRO A 151 -2.36 2.05 22.85
CA PRO A 151 -1.36 1.85 23.91
C PRO A 151 -1.95 1.77 25.32
N ASP A 152 -3.22 2.15 25.49
CA ASP A 152 -3.97 2.04 26.76
C ASP A 152 -4.21 0.56 27.15
N PHE A 153 -4.04 -0.36 26.20
CA PHE A 153 -4.10 -1.79 26.47
C PHE A 153 -2.79 -2.27 27.11
N HIS A 154 -2.69 -2.09 28.43
CA HIS A 154 -1.58 -2.62 29.21
C HIS A 154 -1.69 -4.14 29.38
N ASP A 155 -0.86 -4.85 28.62
CA ASP A 155 -0.52 -6.28 28.76
C ASP A 155 -1.61 -7.29 28.32
N PRO A 156 -1.56 -7.76 27.06
CA PRO A 156 -2.50 -8.75 26.51
C PRO A 156 -2.56 -10.08 27.25
N THR A 157 -1.46 -10.45 27.92
CA THR A 157 -1.35 -11.76 28.58
C THR A 157 -2.21 -11.87 29.84
N LYS A 158 -2.57 -10.74 30.46
CA LYS A 158 -3.44 -10.70 31.65
C LYS A 158 -4.92 -10.92 31.34
N TYR A 159 -5.33 -10.68 30.10
CA TYR A 159 -6.72 -10.72 29.68
C TYR A 159 -7.07 -11.92 28.78
N ALA A 160 -6.06 -12.59 28.21
CA ALA A 160 -6.25 -13.80 27.40
C ALA A 160 -6.49 -15.08 28.24
N ALA A 161 -6.29 -15.03 29.56
CA ALA A 161 -6.30 -16.20 30.46
C ALA A 161 -7.59 -16.37 31.30
N ALA A 162 -8.66 -15.64 31.00
CA ALA A 162 -9.92 -15.66 31.77
C ALA A 162 -11.07 -16.37 31.04
#